data_AF-A0AAU7T5J7-F1
#
_entry.id   AF-A0AAU7T5J7-F1
#
_cell.length_a   1.000
_cell.length_b   1.000
_cell.length_c   1.000
_cell.angle_alpha   90.00
_cell.angle_beta   90.00
_cell.angle_gamma   90.00
#
_symmetry.space_group_name_H-M   'P 1'
#
loop_
_entity.id
_entity.type
_entity.pdbx_description
1 polymer ?
#
loop_
_entity_poly.entity_id
_entity_poly.type
_entity_poly.pdbx_seq_one_letter_code
_entity_poly.pdbx_strand_id
1 'polypeptide(L)'
;MTLRDDVLQLLRGSTVGMTDAQLASQLGKLHQQINQRCRQLAAEGMIVRDASSGIIVNRLNGSEPVATAPQPSTVASAQPSAGAPVVPDRGWPHESAVQGALVGWLAQQGWRILRVADTEIQERGTDVIAQRGGTKLLVEVKGYPGTTYARGAKAGQPKPTPPTLQASHWLANALLKAMRMRGADSEARVVIALPDFPRYRRILTEIEGSLSGGALEAWLLDEQGEPKAAFGNSRGHTIEDR
;
A
#
# COMPACT_ATOMS: atom_id res chain seq x y z
N MET A 1 -16.68 28.15 0.65
CA MET A 1 -15.40 27.92 -0.05
C MET A 1 -15.34 26.46 -0.44
N THR A 2 -14.97 26.13 -1.68
CA THR A 2 -15.00 24.75 -2.15
C THR A 2 -13.64 24.08 -1.97
N LEU A 3 -13.62 22.76 -1.78
CA LEU A 3 -12.37 21.98 -1.64
C LEU A 3 -11.41 22.20 -2.82
N ARG A 4 -11.95 22.51 -4.01
CA ARG A 4 -11.19 22.94 -5.19
C ARG A 4 -10.35 24.19 -4.88
N ASP A 5 -11.01 25.21 -4.36
CA ASP A 5 -10.41 26.54 -4.14
C ASP A 5 -9.36 26.46 -3.03
N ASP A 6 -9.65 25.68 -1.97
CA ASP A 6 -8.73 25.50 -0.85
C ASP A 6 -7.42 24.80 -1.27
N VAL A 7 -7.51 23.74 -2.09
CA VAL A 7 -6.34 23.04 -2.64
C VAL A 7 -5.51 23.96 -3.55
N LEU A 8 -6.17 24.70 -4.45
CA LEU A 8 -5.48 25.62 -5.35
C LEU A 8 -4.84 26.78 -4.57
N GLN A 9 -5.48 27.28 -3.51
CA GLN A 9 -4.95 28.33 -2.66
C GLN A 9 -3.69 27.87 -1.90
N LEU A 10 -3.70 26.66 -1.33
CA LEU A 10 -2.50 26.11 -0.68
C LEU A 10 -1.35 25.90 -1.66
N LEU A 11 -1.65 25.40 -2.87
CA LEU A 11 -0.64 25.23 -3.91
C LEU A 11 -0.09 26.57 -4.41
N ARG A 12 -0.90 27.65 -4.42
CA ARG A 12 -0.41 29.00 -4.77
C ARG A 12 0.62 29.52 -3.78
N GLY A 13 0.52 29.09 -2.51
CA GLY A 13 1.46 29.43 -1.46
C GLY A 13 2.74 28.58 -1.43
N SER A 14 2.86 27.54 -2.28
CA SER A 14 4.00 26.60 -2.27
C SER A 14 4.70 26.54 -3.62
N THR A 15 5.98 26.95 -3.65
CA THR A 15 6.82 26.91 -4.85
C THR A 15 7.37 25.52 -5.18
N VAL A 16 7.52 24.65 -4.17
CA VAL A 16 8.04 23.28 -4.34
C VAL A 16 6.92 22.32 -4.77
N GLY A 17 5.66 22.67 -4.47
CA GLY A 17 4.50 21.79 -4.55
C GLY A 17 4.21 21.10 -3.22
N MET A 18 3.12 20.33 -3.17
CA MET A 18 2.71 19.62 -1.96
C MET A 18 2.25 18.20 -2.27
N THR A 19 2.57 17.27 -1.39
CA THR A 19 2.03 15.90 -1.48
C THR A 19 0.57 15.88 -1.08
N ASP A 20 -0.15 14.85 -1.52
CA ASP A 20 -1.53 14.62 -1.11
C ASP A 20 -1.67 14.49 0.42
N ALA A 21 -0.64 14.00 1.11
CA ALA A 21 -0.61 13.91 2.58
C ALA A 21 -0.44 15.28 3.26
N GLN A 22 0.41 16.15 2.71
CA GLN A 22 0.58 17.52 3.21
C GLN A 22 -0.68 18.36 3.03
N LEU A 23 -1.31 18.26 1.86
CA LEU A 23 -2.60 18.92 1.57
C LEU A 23 -3.72 18.40 2.49
N ALA A 24 -3.77 17.10 2.76
CA ALA A 24 -4.75 16.49 3.67
C ALA A 24 -4.61 17.00 5.10
N SER A 25 -3.37 17.04 5.60
CA SER A 25 -3.05 17.55 6.94
C SER A 25 -3.41 19.03 7.09
N GLN A 26 -3.02 19.88 6.14
CA GLN A 26 -3.30 21.33 6.20
C GLN A 26 -4.77 21.69 6.04
N LEU A 27 -5.53 20.94 5.24
CA LEU A 27 -6.96 21.18 5.03
C LEU A 27 -7.84 20.50 6.09
N GLY A 28 -7.26 19.66 6.96
CA GLY A 28 -8.02 18.83 7.89
C GLY A 28 -9.00 17.90 7.17
N LYS A 29 -8.63 17.44 5.97
CA LYS A 29 -9.48 16.59 5.10
C LYS A 29 -8.88 15.21 4.96
N LEU A 30 -9.73 14.25 4.63
CA LEU A 30 -9.28 12.88 4.36
C LEU A 30 -8.37 12.87 3.13
N HIS A 31 -7.26 12.14 3.23
CA HIS A 31 -6.30 12.01 2.14
C HIS A 31 -6.95 11.54 0.83
N GLN A 32 -7.92 10.63 0.89
CA GLN A 32 -8.66 10.18 -0.28
C GLN A 32 -9.40 11.32 -1.01
N GLN A 33 -10.02 12.23 -0.26
CA GLN A 33 -10.72 13.39 -0.85
C GLN A 33 -9.73 14.32 -1.55
N ILE A 34 -8.55 14.51 -0.96
CA ILE A 34 -7.46 15.30 -1.54
C ILE A 34 -6.88 14.63 -2.78
N ASN A 35 -6.57 13.34 -2.72
CA ASN A 35 -6.04 12.57 -3.85
C ASN A 35 -7.03 12.57 -5.03
N GLN A 36 -8.32 12.31 -4.77
CA GLN A 36 -9.37 12.39 -5.79
C GLN A 36 -9.46 13.79 -6.40
N ARG A 37 -9.46 14.84 -5.56
CA ARG A 37 -9.54 16.21 -6.04
C ARG A 37 -8.31 16.63 -6.83
N CYS A 38 -7.12 16.24 -6.41
CA CYS A 38 -5.87 16.54 -7.12
C CYS A 38 -5.79 15.79 -8.45
N ARG A 39 -6.25 14.53 -8.54
CA ARG A 39 -6.39 13.82 -9.83
C ARG A 39 -7.34 14.54 -10.77
N GLN A 40 -8.48 15.02 -10.26
CA GLN A 40 -9.43 15.79 -11.06
C GLN A 40 -8.84 17.12 -11.53
N LEU A 41 -8.16 17.86 -10.65
CA LEU A 41 -7.48 19.11 -11.02
C LEU A 41 -6.37 18.89 -12.04
N ALA A 42 -5.67 17.75 -11.99
CA ALA A 42 -4.67 17.39 -12.98
C ALA A 42 -5.30 17.07 -14.35
N ALA A 43 -6.42 16.34 -14.35
CA ALA A 43 -7.20 16.08 -15.57
C ALA A 43 -7.79 17.37 -16.18
N GLU A 44 -8.16 18.34 -15.33
CA GLU A 44 -8.59 19.68 -15.72
C GLU A 44 -7.41 20.59 -16.13
N GLY A 45 -6.16 20.11 -16.08
CA GLY A 45 -4.97 20.86 -16.46
C GLY A 45 -4.54 21.98 -15.48
N MET A 46 -5.17 22.04 -14.31
CA MET A 46 -4.94 23.08 -13.29
C MET A 46 -3.68 22.81 -12.47
N ILE A 47 -3.28 21.55 -12.32
CA ILE A 47 -2.08 21.14 -11.58
C ILE A 47 -1.30 20.05 -12.33
N VAL A 48 0.00 19.96 -12.08
CA VAL A 48 0.87 18.87 -12.51
C VAL A 48 1.12 17.96 -11.30
N ARG A 49 0.94 16.65 -11.51
CA ARG A 49 1.28 15.61 -10.53
C ARG A 49 2.62 15.00 -10.92
N ASP A 50 3.68 15.44 -10.25
CA ASP A 50 5.03 14.97 -10.50
C ASP A 50 5.37 13.78 -9.60
N ALA A 51 5.73 12.64 -10.19
CA ALA A 51 6.14 11.42 -9.49
C ALA A 51 7.62 11.06 -9.72
N SER A 52 8.40 11.94 -10.34
CA SER A 52 9.80 11.69 -10.75
C SER A 52 10.74 11.37 -9.59
N SER A 53 10.44 11.86 -8.38
CA SER A 53 11.20 11.59 -7.16
C SER A 53 10.70 10.37 -6.37
N GLY A 54 9.73 9.61 -6.90
CA GLY A 54 9.10 8.49 -6.20
C GLY A 54 8.01 8.88 -5.19
N ILE A 55 7.80 10.18 -4.97
CA ILE A 55 6.71 10.74 -4.17
C ILE A 55 5.87 11.66 -5.08
N ILE A 56 4.54 11.50 -5.06
CA ILE A 56 3.67 12.35 -5.87
C ILE A 56 3.57 13.74 -5.24
N VAL A 57 4.08 14.74 -5.94
CA VAL A 57 4.02 16.15 -5.59
C VAL A 57 3.09 16.87 -6.56
N ASN A 58 2.11 17.59 -6.02
CA ASN A 58 1.19 18.42 -6.79
C ASN A 58 1.76 19.83 -6.94
N ARG A 59 1.79 20.37 -8.16
CA ARG A 59 2.23 21.73 -8.48
C ARG A 59 1.19 22.45 -9.33
N LEU A 60 1.00 23.75 -9.17
CA LEU A 60 0.13 24.53 -10.06
C LEU A 60 0.70 24.60 -11.47
N ASN A 61 -0.18 24.50 -12.46
CA ASN A 61 0.16 24.76 -13.84
C ASN A 61 0.11 26.29 -14.05
N GLY A 62 1.26 26.94 -14.21
CA GLY A 62 1.34 28.38 -14.46
C GLY A 62 2.15 29.21 -13.44
N SER A 63 3.43 28.88 -13.29
CA SER A 63 4.47 29.89 -13.08
C SER A 63 5.55 29.62 -14.12
N GLU A 64 5.53 30.35 -15.23
CA GLU A 64 6.53 30.27 -16.29
C GLU A 64 7.96 30.52 -15.75
N PRO A 65 8.97 29.99 -16.45
CA PRO A 65 9.78 30.92 -17.23
C PRO A 65 9.68 30.59 -18.73
N VAL A 66 9.09 31.56 -19.45
CA VAL A 66 9.33 32.00 -20.83
C VAL A 66 10.15 31.06 -21.73
N ALA A 67 9.46 30.59 -22.78
CA ALA A 67 9.89 30.31 -24.16
C ALA A 67 11.20 29.51 -24.37
N THR A 68 11.22 28.47 -25.22
CA THR A 68 10.98 28.60 -26.66
C THR A 68 10.74 27.20 -27.26
N ALA A 69 9.71 27.03 -28.09
CA ALA A 69 9.55 25.91 -29.03
C ALA A 69 10.05 26.36 -30.42
N PRO A 70 10.41 25.46 -31.38
CA PRO A 70 9.40 24.65 -32.07
C PRO A 70 9.78 23.21 -32.53
N GLN A 71 8.83 22.31 -32.31
CA GLN A 71 8.33 21.21 -33.20
C GLN A 71 9.25 20.02 -33.57
N PRO A 72 8.77 19.02 -34.36
CA PRO A 72 8.04 17.85 -33.87
C PRO A 72 8.72 16.53 -34.28
N SER A 73 8.55 15.43 -33.54
CA SER A 73 8.85 14.10 -34.09
C SER A 73 7.95 13.04 -33.48
N THR A 74 7.06 12.55 -34.33
CA THR A 74 6.35 11.28 -34.24
C THR A 74 7.33 10.11 -34.14
N VAL A 75 7.18 9.29 -33.10
CA VAL A 75 7.34 7.84 -33.21
C VAL A 75 6.41 7.17 -32.21
N ALA A 76 5.51 6.37 -32.77
CA ALA A 76 4.62 5.47 -32.05
C ALA A 76 5.43 4.48 -31.20
N SER A 77 4.91 4.12 -30.02
CA SER A 77 4.70 2.72 -29.59
C SER A 77 4.19 2.62 -28.15
N ALA A 78 3.18 1.75 -28.00
CA ALA A 78 2.73 1.06 -26.79
C ALA A 78 2.00 1.86 -25.69
N GLN A 79 0.66 1.76 -25.72
CA GLN A 79 -0.17 1.78 -24.51
C GLN A 79 0.32 0.72 -23.50
N PRO A 80 0.09 0.96 -22.21
CA PRO A 80 -0.79 0.02 -21.50
C PRO A 80 -1.88 0.74 -20.70
N SER A 81 -3.11 0.43 -21.09
CA SER A 81 -4.21 -0.05 -20.26
C SER A 81 -4.37 0.44 -18.82
N ALA A 82 -5.56 1.03 -18.62
CA ALA A 82 -6.49 0.78 -17.52
C ALA A 82 -6.27 1.52 -16.19
N GLY A 83 -7.33 2.21 -15.78
CA GLY A 83 -7.41 2.99 -14.56
C GLY A 83 -7.24 2.12 -13.31
N ALA A 84 -6.34 2.57 -12.44
CA ALA A 84 -6.21 2.04 -11.09
C ALA A 84 -7.32 2.65 -10.21
N PRO A 85 -8.11 1.84 -9.48
CA PRO A 85 -9.18 2.35 -8.64
C PRO A 85 -8.62 2.92 -7.32
N VAL A 86 -9.44 3.77 -6.68
CA VAL A 86 -9.10 4.61 -5.53
C VAL A 86 -9.65 3.96 -4.27
N VAL A 87 -8.79 3.38 -3.43
CA VAL A 87 -9.20 2.80 -2.13
C VAL A 87 -9.36 3.89 -1.05
N PRO A 88 -10.44 3.89 -0.25
CA PRO A 88 -10.60 4.74 0.94
C PRO A 88 -9.67 4.32 2.07
N ASP A 89 -8.86 5.28 2.51
CA ASP A 89 -7.99 5.15 3.66
C ASP A 89 -8.81 5.15 4.96
N ARG A 90 -8.96 3.97 5.55
CA ARG A 90 -9.43 3.82 6.94
C ARG A 90 -8.17 3.73 7.79
N GLY A 91 -8.08 4.53 8.85
CA GLY A 91 -6.89 4.56 9.72
C GLY A 91 -6.47 3.16 10.21
N TRP A 92 -5.22 3.07 10.65
CA TRP A 92 -4.66 1.86 11.23
C TRP A 92 -5.63 1.26 12.29
N PRO A 93 -5.84 -0.07 12.32
CA PRO A 93 -5.13 -1.15 11.63
C PRO A 93 -5.91 -1.74 10.44
N HIS A 94 -6.64 -0.93 9.67
CA HIS A 94 -7.39 -1.44 8.52
C HIS A 94 -6.46 -1.94 7.41
N GLU A 95 -6.89 -2.96 6.65
CA GLU A 95 -6.08 -3.62 5.61
C GLU A 95 -5.46 -2.64 4.60
N SER A 96 -6.24 -1.68 4.13
CA SER A 96 -5.77 -0.63 3.22
C SER A 96 -4.66 0.25 3.81
N ALA A 97 -4.75 0.59 5.10
CA ALA A 97 -3.71 1.37 5.79
C ALA A 97 -2.44 0.53 6.01
N VAL A 98 -2.59 -0.75 6.39
CA VAL A 98 -1.46 -1.68 6.53
C VAL A 98 -0.75 -1.86 5.18
N GLN A 99 -1.50 -2.03 4.09
CA GLN A 99 -0.95 -2.14 2.74
C GLN A 99 -0.22 -0.86 2.31
N GLY A 100 -0.84 0.31 2.52
CA GLY A 100 -0.25 1.61 2.19
C GLY A 100 1.06 1.87 2.95
N ALA A 101 1.06 1.61 4.25
CA ALA A 101 2.23 1.73 5.11
C ALA A 101 3.36 0.79 4.64
N LEU A 102 3.05 -0.48 4.41
CA LEU A 102 4.02 -1.47 3.90
C LEU A 102 4.63 -1.04 2.56
N VAL A 103 3.80 -0.61 1.61
CA VAL A 103 4.26 -0.17 0.28
C VAL A 103 5.20 1.04 0.42
N GLY A 104 4.86 2.00 1.28
CA GLY A 104 5.70 3.16 1.58
C GLY A 104 7.05 2.74 2.15
N TRP A 105 7.06 1.85 3.14
CA TRP A 105 8.30 1.32 3.73
C TRP A 105 9.13 0.54 2.70
N LEU A 106 8.53 -0.38 1.93
CA LEU A 106 9.23 -1.15 0.90
C LEU A 106 9.92 -0.24 -0.12
N ALA A 107 9.24 0.80 -0.59
CA ALA A 107 9.82 1.77 -1.51
C ALA A 107 11.02 2.51 -0.90
N GLN A 108 10.93 2.93 0.36
CA GLN A 108 12.07 3.54 1.09
C GLN A 108 13.24 2.58 1.26
N GLN A 109 12.98 1.28 1.38
CA GLN A 109 13.99 0.22 1.43
C GLN A 109 14.52 -0.19 0.04
N GLY A 110 14.21 0.56 -1.02
CA GLY A 110 14.71 0.32 -2.37
C GLY A 110 14.05 -0.85 -3.10
N TRP A 111 12.88 -1.30 -2.66
CA TRP A 111 12.08 -2.24 -3.44
C TRP A 111 11.34 -1.50 -4.55
N ARG A 112 11.39 -2.06 -5.76
CA ARG A 112 10.54 -1.63 -6.86
C ARG A 112 9.16 -2.29 -6.71
N ILE A 113 8.12 -1.49 -6.54
CA ILE A 113 6.74 -1.99 -6.46
C ILE A 113 6.25 -2.29 -7.88
N LEU A 114 5.90 -3.56 -8.14
CA LEU A 114 5.42 -4.03 -9.44
C LEU A 114 3.89 -4.05 -9.51
N ARG A 115 3.23 -4.39 -8.40
CA ARG A 115 1.76 -4.41 -8.29
C ARG A 115 1.33 -4.11 -6.86
N VAL A 116 0.21 -3.40 -6.75
CA VAL A 116 -0.57 -3.25 -5.51
C VAL A 116 -2.03 -3.51 -5.91
N ALA A 117 -2.67 -4.50 -5.30
CA ALA A 117 -4.07 -4.82 -5.56
C ALA A 117 -4.98 -3.74 -4.96
N ASP A 118 -6.07 -3.44 -5.67
CA ASP A 118 -7.18 -2.71 -5.10
C ASP A 118 -7.93 -3.65 -4.14
N THR A 119 -8.16 -3.24 -2.90
CA THR A 119 -8.83 -4.06 -1.87
C THR A 119 -10.34 -3.81 -1.80
N GLU A 120 -10.87 -2.80 -2.50
CA GLU A 120 -12.29 -2.48 -2.57
C GLU A 120 -12.95 -3.09 -3.82
N ILE A 121 -12.21 -3.21 -4.91
CA ILE A 121 -12.54 -4.11 -6.02
C ILE A 121 -11.90 -5.44 -5.67
N GLN A 122 -12.65 -6.53 -5.44
CA GLN A 122 -12.11 -7.87 -5.16
C GLN A 122 -11.31 -8.44 -6.35
N GLU A 123 -10.18 -7.82 -6.70
CA GLU A 123 -9.27 -8.32 -7.70
C GLU A 123 -8.68 -9.64 -7.22
N ARG A 124 -8.78 -10.67 -8.05
CA ARG A 124 -8.14 -11.96 -7.78
C ARG A 124 -6.63 -11.79 -8.00
N GLY A 125 -5.83 -11.81 -6.92
CA GLY A 125 -4.38 -11.71 -7.03
C GLY A 125 -3.66 -11.56 -5.68
N THR A 126 -2.33 -11.60 -5.71
CA THR A 126 -1.46 -11.22 -4.59
C THR A 126 -1.60 -9.72 -4.30
N ASP A 127 -1.65 -9.35 -3.02
CA ASP A 127 -1.97 -7.98 -2.60
C ASP A 127 -0.85 -6.99 -2.95
N VAL A 128 0.41 -7.38 -2.73
CA VAL A 128 1.58 -6.59 -3.17
C VAL A 128 2.61 -7.49 -3.85
N ILE A 129 3.15 -7.03 -4.97
CA ILE A 129 4.31 -7.64 -5.65
C ILE A 129 5.41 -6.59 -5.72
N ALA A 130 6.59 -6.93 -5.21
CA ALA A 130 7.76 -6.06 -5.26
C ALA A 130 9.01 -6.82 -5.72
N GLN A 131 10.04 -6.10 -6.17
CA GLN A 131 11.29 -6.69 -6.63
C GLN A 131 12.49 -5.87 -6.17
N ARG A 132 13.56 -6.54 -5.74
CA ARG A 132 14.84 -5.92 -5.40
C ARG A 132 15.99 -6.90 -5.64
N GLY A 133 17.00 -6.49 -6.39
CA GLY A 133 18.21 -7.30 -6.61
C GLY A 133 17.92 -8.69 -7.18
N GLY A 134 16.97 -8.81 -8.12
CA GLY A 134 16.56 -10.10 -8.69
C GLY A 134 15.55 -10.89 -7.84
N THR A 135 15.47 -10.62 -6.53
CA THR A 135 14.46 -11.25 -5.65
C THR A 135 13.08 -10.66 -5.87
N LYS A 136 12.11 -11.54 -6.12
CA LYS A 136 10.68 -11.21 -6.16
C LYS A 136 10.05 -11.44 -4.78
N LEU A 137 9.22 -10.50 -4.36
CA LEU A 137 8.48 -10.53 -3.10
C LEU A 137 6.98 -10.56 -3.40
N LEU A 138 6.29 -11.56 -2.88
CA LEU A 138 4.84 -11.72 -2.95
C LEU A 138 4.27 -11.52 -1.55
N VAL A 139 3.37 -10.57 -1.37
CA VAL A 139 2.82 -10.25 -0.05
C VAL A 139 1.31 -10.40 -0.03
N GLU A 140 0.81 -11.14 0.97
CA GLU A 140 -0.56 -11.07 1.44
C GLU A 140 -0.65 -10.08 2.61
N VAL A 141 -1.56 -9.11 2.55
CA VAL A 141 -1.77 -8.13 3.61
C VAL A 141 -3.09 -8.42 4.31
N LYS A 142 -3.12 -8.36 5.64
CA LYS A 142 -4.38 -8.34 6.41
C LYS A 142 -4.32 -7.25 7.48
N GLY A 143 -5.46 -6.61 7.71
CA GLY A 143 -5.66 -5.69 8.84
C GLY A 143 -6.01 -6.41 10.14
N TYR A 144 -6.42 -5.65 11.16
CA TYR A 144 -7.00 -6.19 12.39
C TYR A 144 -8.50 -5.82 12.51
N PRO A 145 -9.38 -6.74 12.91
CA PRO A 145 -10.81 -6.47 12.96
C PRO A 145 -11.16 -5.47 14.07
N GLY A 146 -11.93 -4.43 13.71
CA GLY A 146 -12.53 -3.53 14.69
C GLY A 146 -13.66 -4.19 15.49
N THR A 147 -13.96 -3.64 16.67
CA THR A 147 -15.02 -4.10 17.59
C THR A 147 -16.42 -3.72 17.14
N THR A 148 -16.55 -2.73 16.25
CA THR A 148 -17.83 -2.22 15.74
C THR A 148 -17.92 -2.33 14.23
N TYR A 149 -19.15 -2.26 13.68
CA TYR A 149 -19.34 -2.16 12.23
C TYR A 149 -18.85 -0.78 11.75
N ALA A 150 -18.00 -0.78 10.73
CA ALA A 150 -17.42 0.45 10.18
C ALA A 150 -18.37 1.20 9.23
N ARG A 151 -19.36 0.52 8.63
CA ARG A 151 -20.26 1.09 7.60
C ARG A 151 -21.64 0.40 7.65
N GLY A 152 -22.60 0.99 6.93
CA GLY A 152 -23.96 0.44 6.74
C GLY A 152 -24.91 0.80 7.89
N ALA A 153 -26.13 0.26 7.84
CA ALA A 153 -27.19 0.56 8.81
C ALA A 153 -26.82 0.24 10.27
N LYS A 154 -25.78 -0.57 10.49
CA LYS A 154 -25.27 -0.95 11.81
C LYS A 154 -23.99 -0.20 12.21
N ALA A 155 -23.57 0.81 11.47
CA ALA A 155 -22.33 1.55 11.77
C ALA A 155 -22.28 2.01 13.23
N GLY A 156 -21.14 1.79 13.89
CA GLY A 156 -20.95 2.08 15.32
C GLY A 156 -21.52 1.02 16.28
N GLN A 157 -22.37 0.10 15.83
CA GLN A 157 -22.85 -1.01 16.67
C GLN A 157 -21.76 -2.06 16.89
N PRO A 158 -21.72 -2.73 18.05
CA PRO A 158 -20.75 -3.80 18.32
C PRO A 158 -20.96 -4.99 17.39
N LYS A 159 -19.85 -5.60 16.95
CA LYS A 159 -19.88 -6.87 16.24
C LYS A 159 -20.06 -8.02 17.23
N PRO A 160 -20.89 -9.03 16.89
CA PRO A 160 -21.13 -10.18 17.78
C PRO A 160 -19.88 -11.06 17.94
N THR A 161 -19.03 -11.14 16.90
CA THR A 161 -17.82 -11.96 16.94
C THR A 161 -16.65 -11.15 17.51
N PRO A 162 -15.93 -11.67 18.52
CA PRO A 162 -14.76 -11.00 19.07
C PRO A 162 -13.68 -10.76 17.99
N PRO A 163 -12.97 -9.61 18.01
CA PRO A 163 -11.86 -9.33 17.12
C PRO A 163 -10.79 -10.43 17.06
N THR A 164 -10.46 -11.04 18.19
CA THR A 164 -9.42 -12.08 18.27
C THR A 164 -9.76 -13.33 17.47
N LEU A 165 -11.04 -13.73 17.45
CA LEU A 165 -11.52 -14.86 16.66
C LEU A 165 -11.51 -14.53 15.16
N GLN A 166 -12.01 -13.35 14.80
CA GLN A 166 -11.95 -12.86 13.41
C GLN A 166 -10.52 -12.78 12.89
N ALA A 167 -9.59 -12.24 13.69
CA ALA A 167 -8.18 -12.14 13.34
C ALA A 167 -7.56 -13.52 13.08
N SER A 168 -7.93 -14.54 13.87
CA SER A 168 -7.46 -15.92 13.69
C SER A 168 -7.92 -16.50 12.35
N HIS A 169 -9.19 -16.29 11.98
CA HIS A 169 -9.71 -16.71 10.67
C HIS A 169 -9.04 -15.95 9.51
N TRP A 170 -8.78 -14.66 9.68
CA TRP A 170 -8.09 -13.86 8.66
C TRP A 170 -6.65 -14.35 8.44
N LEU A 171 -5.94 -14.69 9.51
CA LEU A 171 -4.60 -15.27 9.42
C LEU A 171 -4.61 -16.65 8.76
N ALA A 172 -5.56 -17.53 9.11
CA ALA A 172 -5.69 -18.85 8.48
C ALA A 172 -5.89 -18.76 6.96
N ASN A 173 -6.74 -17.83 6.51
CA ASN A 173 -6.96 -17.59 5.08
C ASN A 173 -5.69 -17.04 4.40
N ALA A 174 -4.99 -16.11 5.05
CA ALA A 174 -3.74 -15.56 4.53
C ALA A 174 -2.65 -16.63 4.40
N LEU A 175 -2.53 -17.53 5.37
CA LEU A 175 -1.61 -18.68 5.34
C LEU A 175 -1.89 -19.60 4.16
N LEU A 176 -3.16 -19.97 3.93
CA LEU A 176 -3.52 -20.81 2.79
C LEU A 176 -3.17 -20.11 1.45
N LYS A 177 -3.42 -18.81 1.34
CA LYS A 177 -3.06 -18.04 0.13
C LYS A 177 -1.54 -17.96 -0.04
N ALA A 178 -0.77 -17.76 1.03
CA ALA A 178 0.68 -17.77 1.03
C ALA A 178 1.26 -19.13 0.57
N MET A 179 0.73 -20.24 1.08
CA MET A 179 1.13 -21.59 0.62
C MET A 179 0.87 -21.78 -0.88
N ARG A 180 -0.25 -21.29 -1.39
CA ARG A 180 -0.54 -21.32 -2.83
C ARG A 180 0.40 -20.45 -3.65
N MET A 181 0.76 -19.26 -3.15
CA MET A 181 1.76 -18.39 -3.79
C MET A 181 3.11 -19.07 -3.86
N ARG A 182 3.53 -19.72 -2.77
CA ARG A 182 4.79 -20.46 -2.71
C ARG A 182 4.81 -21.65 -3.67
N GLY A 183 3.68 -22.37 -3.79
CA GLY A 183 3.55 -23.46 -4.76
C GLY A 183 3.57 -23.01 -6.22
N ALA A 184 3.13 -21.78 -6.50
CA ALA A 184 3.12 -21.22 -7.85
C ALA A 184 4.46 -20.59 -8.27
N ASP A 185 5.26 -20.12 -7.30
CA ASP A 185 6.55 -19.46 -7.53
C ASP A 185 7.51 -19.80 -6.38
N SER A 186 8.32 -20.85 -6.56
CA SER A 186 9.27 -21.35 -5.55
C SER A 186 10.49 -20.43 -5.36
N GLU A 187 10.74 -19.52 -6.28
CA GLU A 187 11.87 -18.59 -6.19
C GLU A 187 11.47 -17.28 -5.51
N ALA A 188 10.18 -16.95 -5.51
CA ALA A 188 9.67 -15.80 -4.80
C ALA A 188 9.73 -15.98 -3.27
N ARG A 189 10.07 -14.89 -2.59
CA ARG A 189 9.83 -14.73 -1.15
C ARG A 189 8.35 -14.46 -0.95
N VAL A 190 7.70 -15.27 -0.11
CA VAL A 190 6.28 -15.13 0.19
C VAL A 190 6.11 -14.65 1.62
N VAL A 191 5.39 -13.54 1.79
CA VAL A 191 5.23 -12.85 3.06
C VAL A 191 3.76 -12.68 3.39
N ILE A 192 3.41 -12.87 4.66
CA ILE A 192 2.15 -12.44 5.24
C ILE A 192 2.43 -11.20 6.10
N ALA A 193 1.89 -10.05 5.69
CA ALA A 193 2.07 -8.78 6.39
C ALA A 193 0.82 -8.47 7.23
N LEU A 194 1.05 -8.25 8.54
CA LEU A 194 0.01 -8.03 9.53
C LEU A 194 0.39 -6.84 10.42
N PRO A 195 -0.58 -6.11 10.98
CA PRO A 195 -0.28 -5.15 12.02
C PRO A 195 0.21 -5.86 13.30
N ASP A 196 1.13 -5.26 14.06
CA ASP A 196 1.64 -5.84 15.31
C ASP A 196 0.58 -5.79 16.42
N PHE A 197 -0.14 -6.91 16.58
CA PHE A 197 -1.07 -7.13 17.67
C PHE A 197 -0.69 -8.39 18.46
N PRO A 198 -0.90 -8.41 19.79
CA PRO A 198 -0.55 -9.55 20.64
C PRO A 198 -1.13 -10.89 20.17
N ARG A 199 -2.33 -10.86 19.57
CA ARG A 199 -2.97 -12.06 19.04
C ARG A 199 -2.20 -12.66 17.86
N TYR A 200 -1.79 -11.84 16.90
CA TYR A 200 -1.00 -12.34 15.77
C TYR A 200 0.37 -12.82 16.23
N ARG A 201 1.05 -12.04 17.08
CA ARG A 201 2.33 -12.42 17.68
C ARG A 201 2.28 -13.81 18.32
N ARG A 202 1.29 -14.06 19.16
CA ARG A 202 1.12 -15.37 19.81
C ARG A 202 0.98 -16.51 18.81
N ILE A 203 0.07 -16.39 17.84
CA ILE A 203 -0.15 -17.45 16.85
C ILE A 203 1.11 -17.68 16.02
N LEU A 204 1.76 -16.61 15.56
CA LEU A 204 2.97 -16.71 14.73
C LEU A 204 4.13 -17.38 15.48
N THR A 205 4.29 -17.10 16.78
CA THR A 205 5.25 -17.83 17.63
C THR A 205 4.90 -19.32 17.71
N GLU A 206 3.62 -19.67 17.87
CA GLU A 206 3.18 -21.07 17.95
C GLU A 206 3.43 -21.86 16.64
N ILE A 207 3.39 -21.18 15.48
CA ILE A 207 3.53 -21.82 14.15
C ILE A 207 4.86 -21.54 13.44
N GLU A 208 5.82 -20.88 14.09
CA GLU A 208 7.06 -20.38 13.44
C GLU A 208 7.82 -21.50 12.72
N GLY A 209 7.96 -22.68 13.32
CA GLY A 209 8.62 -23.82 12.68
C GLY A 209 7.94 -24.27 11.39
N SER A 210 6.60 -24.19 11.32
CA SER A 210 5.85 -24.51 10.10
C SER A 210 6.02 -23.44 9.02
N LEU A 211 6.12 -22.17 9.41
CA LEU A 211 6.43 -21.08 8.47
C LEU A 211 7.81 -21.28 7.84
N SER A 212 8.82 -21.53 8.67
CA SER A 212 10.19 -21.80 8.22
C SER A 212 10.26 -23.02 7.29
N GLY A 213 9.62 -24.13 7.68
CA GLY A 213 9.59 -25.35 6.85
C GLY A 213 8.84 -25.17 5.53
N GLY A 214 7.87 -24.25 5.47
CA GLY A 214 7.14 -23.89 4.27
C GLY A 214 7.81 -22.80 3.42
N ALA A 215 8.97 -22.28 3.82
CA ALA A 215 9.61 -21.09 3.23
C ALA A 215 8.64 -19.90 3.09
N LEU A 216 7.83 -19.69 4.13
CA LEU A 216 6.91 -18.57 4.27
C LEU A 216 7.40 -17.64 5.36
N GLU A 217 7.29 -16.35 5.14
CA GLU A 217 7.59 -15.34 6.16
C GLU A 217 6.30 -14.69 6.66
N ALA A 218 6.30 -14.25 7.92
CA ALA A 218 5.27 -13.37 8.45
C ALA A 218 5.91 -12.15 9.09
N TRP A 219 5.44 -10.95 8.74
CA TRP A 219 5.94 -9.68 9.27
C TRP A 219 4.85 -9.01 10.10
N LEU A 220 5.21 -8.62 11.32
CA LEU A 220 4.39 -7.77 12.18
C LEU A 220 4.86 -6.33 12.02
N LEU A 221 3.98 -5.50 11.47
CA LEU A 221 4.25 -4.13 11.06
C LEU A 221 3.77 -3.13 12.11
N ASP A 222 4.50 -2.02 12.26
CA ASP A 222 4.00 -0.82 12.92
C ASP A 222 3.20 0.08 11.96
N GLU A 223 2.70 1.21 12.47
CA GLU A 223 1.91 2.17 11.69
C GLU A 223 2.70 2.82 10.54
N GLN A 224 4.03 2.77 10.57
CA GLN A 224 4.92 3.24 9.51
C GLN A 224 5.17 2.15 8.45
N GLY A 225 4.66 0.94 8.67
CA GLY A 225 4.83 -0.20 7.77
C GLY A 225 6.14 -0.94 7.96
N GLU A 226 6.92 -0.60 8.99
CA GLU A 226 8.19 -1.25 9.28
C GLU A 226 7.95 -2.57 10.03
N PRO A 227 8.58 -3.68 9.60
CA PRO A 227 8.54 -4.93 10.35
C PRO A 227 9.27 -4.81 11.69
N LYS A 228 8.53 -4.80 12.80
CA LYS A 228 9.09 -4.87 14.17
C LYS A 228 9.39 -6.30 14.61
N ALA A 229 8.75 -7.28 14.00
CA ALA A 229 9.09 -8.69 14.15
C ALA A 229 8.88 -9.43 12.82
N ALA A 230 9.71 -10.43 12.58
CA ALA A 230 9.60 -11.33 11.43
C ALA A 230 9.72 -12.79 11.89
N PHE A 231 8.91 -13.65 11.31
CA PHE A 231 8.83 -15.08 11.60
C PHE A 231 9.05 -15.86 10.31
N GLY A 232 9.48 -17.13 10.42
CA GLY A 232 9.61 -18.02 9.27
C GLY A 232 10.82 -17.74 8.37
N ASN A 233 11.70 -16.82 8.77
CA ASN A 233 12.91 -16.52 8.01
C ASN A 233 13.95 -17.63 8.23
N SER A 234 14.14 -18.47 7.23
CA SER A 234 15.21 -19.45 7.20
C SER A 234 16.55 -18.78 6.88
N ARG A 235 17.13 -18.07 7.86
CA ARG A 235 18.60 -17.91 7.86
C ARG A 235 19.21 -19.26 8.23
N GLY A 236 19.46 -20.09 7.22
CA GLY A 236 20.09 -21.39 7.39
C GLY A 236 20.03 -22.27 6.15
N HIS A 237 20.57 -21.81 5.03
CA HIS A 237 21.17 -22.69 4.02
C HIS A 237 22.56 -22.13 3.70
N THR A 238 23.49 -22.38 4.61
CA THR A 238 24.88 -22.59 4.21
C THR A 238 24.87 -23.93 3.48
N ILE A 239 24.72 -23.91 2.15
CA ILE A 239 25.18 -25.01 1.32
C ILE A 239 26.70 -24.82 1.26
N GLU A 240 27.38 -25.31 2.29
CA GLU A 240 28.77 -25.72 2.15
C GLU A 240 28.75 -27.12 1.52
N ASP A 241 29.54 -27.26 0.47
CA ASP A 241 29.86 -28.48 -0.29
C ASP A 241 29.70 -29.79 0.50
N ARG A 242 28.95 -30.73 -0.09
CA ARG A 242 29.35 -32.14 -0.25
C ARG A 242 28.43 -32.91 -1.19
#